data_AF-A0A9W8D8N7-F1
#
_entry.id   AF-A0A9W8D8N7-F1
#
_cell.length_a   1.000
_cell.length_b   1.000
_cell.length_c   1.000
_cell.angle_alpha   90.00
_cell.angle_beta   90.00
_cell.angle_gamma   90.00
#
_symmetry.space_group_name_H-M   'P 1'
#
loop_
_entity.id
_entity.type
_entity.pdbx_description
1 polymer ?
#
loop_
_entity_poly.entity_id
_entity_poly.type
_entity_poly.pdbx_seq_one_letter_code
_entity_poly.pdbx_strand_id
1 'polypeptide(L)'
;MDAVEELDCENGFGQKINGYACWMQHCACATPAAKLRRVLCCLYSKGRFLGFKRGQRAQHENTALIQLENVNSKEETTYYEGKRVAYLFRAPTAKKGSNIRCMWGRITRPHGNSGVVRAKFRHNLPPSAMGSTVRVMMYPSNI
;
A
#
# COMPACT_ATOMS: atom_id res chain seq x y z
N MET A 1 38.47 -24.80 -35.34
CA MET A 1 39.44 -23.74 -34.99
C MET A 1 38.72 -22.40 -35.15
N ASP A 2 37.67 -22.11 -34.37
CA ASP A 2 37.61 -21.87 -32.90
C ASP A 2 38.20 -20.48 -32.56
N ALA A 3 37.67 -19.62 -31.68
CA ALA A 3 36.37 -19.45 -31.01
C ALA A 3 36.39 -18.10 -30.20
N VAL A 4 35.22 -17.54 -29.83
CA VAL A 4 34.94 -16.55 -28.71
C VAL A 4 35.77 -15.22 -28.61
N GLU A 5 35.44 -14.12 -27.91
CA GLU A 5 34.37 -13.55 -27.02
C GLU A 5 34.47 -11.98 -27.17
N GLU A 6 33.49 -11.07 -27.05
CA GLU A 6 32.62 -10.63 -25.91
C GLU A 6 33.40 -9.94 -24.74
N LEU A 7 33.05 -8.77 -24.11
CA LEU A 7 31.80 -8.00 -23.88
C LEU A 7 31.97 -6.44 -23.79
N ASP A 8 30.88 -5.70 -24.06
CA ASP A 8 30.26 -4.49 -23.41
C ASP A 8 30.97 -3.18 -22.96
N CYS A 9 30.27 -2.04 -23.18
CA CYS A 9 30.12 -0.94 -22.19
C CYS A 9 28.86 -0.05 -22.41
N GLU A 10 28.22 0.37 -21.31
CA GLU A 10 26.98 1.19 -21.18
C GLU A 10 27.22 2.72 -21.33
N ASN A 11 26.26 3.66 -21.49
CA ASN A 11 24.80 3.67 -21.73
C ASN A 11 24.47 5.05 -22.38
N GLY A 12 23.74 5.11 -23.50
CA GLY A 12 23.62 6.31 -24.33
C GLY A 12 22.23 6.97 -24.41
N PHE A 13 22.17 8.29 -24.20
CA PHE A 13 21.02 9.16 -24.52
C PHE A 13 21.03 9.48 -26.03
N GLY A 14 19.91 9.34 -26.76
CA GLY A 14 19.89 9.71 -28.19
C GLY A 14 18.52 9.67 -28.87
N GLN A 15 18.17 10.74 -29.59
CA GLN A 15 17.02 10.76 -30.51
C GLN A 15 17.44 10.30 -31.93
N LYS A 16 16.43 9.97 -32.76
CA LYS A 16 16.56 9.40 -34.12
C LYS A 16 17.36 10.27 -35.09
N ILE A 17 18.14 9.67 -36.00
CA ILE A 17 17.83 9.34 -37.42
C ILE A 17 19.07 8.62 -38.02
N ASN A 18 18.97 7.62 -38.90
CA ASN A 18 18.65 7.71 -40.33
C ASN A 18 18.18 6.35 -40.88
N GLY A 19 17.48 6.37 -42.02
CA GLY A 19 16.60 5.27 -42.43
C GLY A 19 17.19 4.23 -43.38
N TYR A 20 16.60 3.03 -43.30
CA TYR A 20 16.57 2.01 -44.35
C TYR A 20 15.11 1.53 -44.46
N ALA A 21 14.65 1.20 -45.68
CA ALA A 21 13.22 1.10 -46.00
C ALA A 21 12.70 -0.33 -46.18
N CYS A 22 11.37 -0.49 -46.05
CA CYS A 22 10.57 -1.69 -46.38
C CYS A 22 10.87 -2.95 -45.52
N TRP A 23 9.91 -3.87 -45.30
CA TRP A 23 8.82 -4.28 -46.19
C TRP A 23 7.42 -4.28 -45.55
N MET A 24 6.40 -4.08 -46.40
CA MET A 24 5.04 -4.56 -46.15
C MET A 24 5.04 -6.08 -45.98
N GLN A 25 4.31 -6.62 -45.01
CA GLN A 25 2.93 -7.13 -45.24
C GLN A 25 2.33 -7.66 -43.93
N HIS A 26 1.12 -7.20 -43.59
CA HIS A 26 0.19 -7.74 -42.57
C HIS A 26 0.70 -8.03 -41.14
N CYS A 27 0.18 -7.26 -40.16
CA CYS A 27 -0.72 -7.84 -39.17
C CYS A 27 -1.50 -6.75 -38.41
N ALA A 28 -2.83 -6.77 -38.51
CA ALA A 28 -3.68 -5.91 -37.71
C ALA A 28 -3.78 -6.46 -36.27
N CYS A 29 -3.18 -5.77 -35.30
CA CYS A 29 -3.64 -5.81 -33.90
C CYS A 29 -2.99 -4.68 -33.07
N ALA A 30 -3.42 -3.44 -33.30
CA ALA A 30 -3.23 -2.38 -32.30
C ALA A 30 -4.26 -2.56 -31.17
N THR A 31 -4.22 -3.68 -30.44
CA THR A 31 -4.92 -3.74 -29.14
C THR A 31 -4.27 -2.70 -28.23
N PRO A 32 -5.00 -1.67 -27.74
CA PRO A 32 -4.54 -0.98 -26.56
C PRO A 32 -4.37 -2.05 -25.48
N ALA A 33 -3.25 -2.02 -24.75
CA ALA A 33 -2.99 -2.96 -23.67
C ALA A 33 -4.07 -2.75 -22.58
N ALA A 34 -5.20 -3.45 -22.74
CA ALA A 34 -6.37 -3.34 -21.89
C ALA A 34 -5.91 -3.73 -20.50
N LYS A 35 -5.74 -2.71 -19.65
CA LYS A 35 -5.11 -2.83 -18.34
C LYS A 35 -5.89 -3.88 -17.57
N LEU A 36 -5.33 -5.09 -17.49
CA LEU A 36 -5.87 -6.21 -16.75
C LEU A 36 -6.03 -5.74 -15.30
N ARG A 37 -7.23 -5.24 -14.99
CA ARG A 37 -7.73 -5.07 -13.64
C ARG A 37 -7.94 -6.48 -13.13
N ARG A 38 -6.82 -7.17 -12.83
CA ARG A 38 -6.82 -8.36 -11.98
C ARG A 38 -7.62 -7.93 -10.76
N VAL A 39 -8.82 -8.48 -10.61
CA VAL A 39 -9.62 -8.33 -9.40
C VAL A 39 -8.93 -9.20 -8.36
N LEU A 40 -7.77 -8.72 -7.91
CA LEU A 40 -7.10 -9.20 -6.72
C LEU A 40 -8.10 -8.98 -5.60
N CYS A 41 -8.72 -10.07 -5.15
CA CYS A 41 -9.71 -10.04 -4.08
C CYS A 41 -9.09 -9.31 -2.88
N CYS A 42 -9.63 -8.12 -2.61
CA CYS A 42 -9.05 -7.19 -1.66
C CYS A 42 -9.47 -7.64 -0.25
N LEU A 43 -8.71 -8.57 0.35
CA LEU A 43 -8.93 -9.13 1.70
C LEU A 43 -8.64 -8.12 2.84
N TYR A 44 -8.91 -6.84 2.60
CA TYR A 44 -8.78 -5.77 3.57
C TYR A 44 -9.84 -4.68 3.35
N SER A 45 -10.42 -4.20 4.46
CA SER A 45 -11.13 -2.93 4.51
C SER A 45 -10.11 -1.79 4.53
N LYS A 46 -10.41 -0.69 3.85
CA LYS A 46 -9.60 0.51 3.91
C LYS A 46 -9.91 1.30 5.19
N GLY A 47 -8.93 2.03 5.69
CA GLY A 47 -9.11 3.03 6.72
C GLY A 47 -8.14 4.18 6.55
N ARG A 48 -8.36 5.27 7.29
CA ARG A 48 -7.51 6.47 7.31
C ARG A 48 -6.96 6.67 8.71
N PHE A 49 -5.64 6.82 8.83
CA PHE A 49 -5.03 7.18 10.11
C PHE A 49 -5.30 8.66 10.40
N LEU A 50 -6.10 8.95 11.42
CA LEU A 50 -6.45 10.34 11.79
C LEU A 50 -5.32 11.01 12.58
N GLY A 51 -4.72 10.27 13.49
CA GLY A 51 -3.74 10.76 14.45
C GLY A 51 -3.73 9.90 15.71
N PHE A 52 -3.05 10.35 16.76
CA PHE A 52 -2.94 9.59 18.00
C PHE A 52 -4.06 9.94 18.98
N LYS A 53 -4.27 9.07 19.99
CA LYS A 53 -5.13 9.40 21.14
C LYS A 53 -4.58 10.67 21.79
N ARG A 54 -5.41 11.72 21.91
CA ARG A 54 -5.04 13.00 22.52
C ARG A 54 -6.11 13.50 23.48
N GLY A 55 -5.70 14.26 24.49
CA GLY A 55 -6.55 15.20 25.20
C GLY A 55 -6.39 16.62 24.62
N GLN A 56 -6.80 17.63 25.37
CA GLN A 56 -6.65 19.04 24.97
C GLN A 56 -5.17 19.45 24.88
N ARG A 57 -4.36 19.06 25.89
CA ARG A 57 -2.95 19.52 26.06
C ARG A 57 -1.90 18.46 25.71
N ALA A 58 -2.24 17.17 25.79
CA ALA A 58 -1.29 16.07 25.67
C ALA A 58 -1.72 15.05 24.62
N GLN A 59 -0.74 14.43 23.96
CA GLN A 59 -0.92 13.35 23.00
C GLN A 59 -0.29 12.05 23.53
N HIS A 60 -0.78 10.90 23.05
CA HIS A 60 -0.32 9.58 23.45
C HIS A 60 -0.10 8.70 22.21
N GLU A 61 1.13 8.71 21.70
CA GLU A 61 1.56 8.11 20.43
C GLU A 61 1.40 6.57 20.43
N ASN A 62 1.39 5.96 21.61
CA ASN A 62 1.19 4.52 21.83
C ASN A 62 -0.19 3.99 21.40
N THR A 63 -1.11 4.86 20.96
CA THR A 63 -2.42 4.45 20.44
C THR A 63 -2.82 5.33 19.26
N ALA A 64 -2.92 4.70 18.09
CA ALA A 64 -3.40 5.31 16.85
C ALA A 64 -4.93 5.31 16.79
N LEU A 65 -5.51 6.36 16.21
CA LEU A 65 -6.92 6.47 15.84
C LEU A 65 -7.05 6.28 14.34
N ILE A 66 -7.88 5.31 13.93
CA ILE A 66 -8.12 4.97 12.53
C ILE A 66 -9.61 5.11 12.25
N GLN A 67 -9.98 5.94 11.28
CA GLN A 67 -11.32 5.93 10.70
C GLN A 67 -11.42 4.73 9.75
N LEU A 68 -12.43 3.89 9.89
CA LEU A 68 -12.72 2.85 8.90
C LEU A 68 -13.57 3.46 7.76
N GLU A 69 -13.32 3.05 6.51
CA GLU A 69 -14.20 3.44 5.40
C GLU A 69 -15.54 2.72 5.50
N ASN A 70 -16.64 3.44 5.23
CA ASN A 70 -18.03 2.95 5.25
C ASN A 70 -18.50 2.37 6.59
N VAL A 71 -17.90 2.78 7.70
CA VAL A 71 -18.34 2.44 9.05
C VAL A 71 -18.67 3.74 9.77
N ASN A 72 -19.92 3.87 10.21
CA ASN A 72 -20.43 5.11 10.82
C ASN A 72 -20.84 4.91 12.28
N SER A 73 -21.33 3.73 12.66
CA SER A 73 -21.75 3.43 14.03
C SER A 73 -20.64 2.77 14.85
N LYS A 74 -20.82 2.79 16.18
CA LYS A 74 -19.96 2.05 17.12
C LYS A 74 -20.20 0.54 17.06
N GLU A 75 -21.44 0.11 16.78
CA GLU A 75 -21.80 -1.31 16.76
C GLU A 75 -21.09 -2.04 15.62
N GLU A 76 -21.09 -1.45 14.42
CA GLU A 76 -20.30 -1.92 13.27
C GLU A 76 -18.79 -2.02 13.57
N THR A 77 -18.22 -1.12 14.38
CA THR A 77 -16.78 -1.18 14.70
C THR A 77 -16.38 -2.37 15.56
N THR A 78 -17.30 -2.96 16.34
CA THR A 78 -17.02 -4.13 17.17
C THR A 78 -16.55 -5.32 16.33
N TYR A 79 -17.10 -5.48 15.11
CA TYR A 79 -16.66 -6.49 14.15
C TYR A 79 -15.16 -6.39 13.79
N TYR A 80 -14.60 -5.19 13.88
CA TYR A 80 -13.20 -4.92 13.54
C TYR A 80 -12.24 -5.03 14.74
N GLU A 81 -12.70 -5.40 15.93
CA GLU A 81 -11.82 -5.69 17.06
C GLU A 81 -10.90 -6.89 16.81
N GLY A 82 -9.68 -6.86 17.36
CA GLY A 82 -8.67 -7.91 17.19
C GLY A 82 -8.05 -8.03 15.79
N LYS A 83 -8.69 -7.46 14.75
CA LYS A 83 -8.23 -7.50 13.35
C LYS A 83 -6.82 -6.94 13.19
N ARG A 84 -6.05 -7.54 12.28
CA ARG A 84 -4.69 -7.08 11.98
C ARG A 84 -4.71 -5.83 11.08
N VAL A 85 -3.78 -4.93 11.34
CA VAL A 85 -3.67 -3.63 10.66
C VAL A 85 -2.27 -3.50 10.05
N ALA A 86 -2.19 -2.95 8.85
CA ALA A 86 -0.95 -2.69 8.14
C ALA A 86 -0.91 -1.25 7.61
N TYR A 87 0.09 -0.50 8.05
CA TYR A 87 0.49 0.74 7.40
C TYR A 87 1.61 0.43 6.39
N LEU A 88 1.36 0.67 5.11
CA LEU A 88 2.32 0.44 4.03
C LEU A 88 2.90 1.78 3.60
N PHE A 89 4.23 1.85 3.51
CA PHE A 89 4.93 3.04 3.05
C PHE A 89 6.08 2.66 2.11
N ARG A 90 6.45 3.58 1.22
CA ARG A 90 7.59 3.42 0.31
C ARG A 90 8.79 4.15 0.90
N ALA A 91 9.95 3.51 0.87
CA ALA A 91 11.22 4.05 1.33
C ALA A 91 12.24 4.03 0.17
N PRO A 92 13.23 4.94 0.13
CA PRO A 92 14.21 4.97 -0.95
C PRO A 92 15.13 3.74 -0.94
N THR A 93 15.48 3.23 0.23
CA THR A 93 16.38 2.08 0.38
C THR A 93 15.61 0.75 0.37
N ALA A 94 16.03 -0.19 -0.48
CA ALA A 94 15.49 -1.53 -0.50
C ALA A 94 15.79 -2.27 0.81
N LYS A 95 14.81 -2.99 1.35
CA LYS A 95 15.02 -3.98 2.42
C LYS A 95 14.28 -5.26 2.04
N LYS A 96 14.96 -6.41 2.13
CA LYS A 96 14.42 -7.72 1.72
C LYS A 96 13.88 -7.70 0.27
N GLY A 97 14.69 -7.17 -0.66
CA GLY A 97 14.34 -7.10 -2.09
C GLY A 97 13.25 -6.10 -2.48
N SER A 98 12.74 -5.26 -1.56
CA SER A 98 11.68 -4.30 -1.90
C SER A 98 11.81 -2.95 -1.22
N ASN A 99 11.30 -1.92 -1.90
CA ASN A 99 11.22 -0.54 -1.41
C ASN A 99 9.94 -0.27 -0.59
N ILE A 100 9.06 -1.27 -0.47
CA ILE A 100 7.80 -1.16 0.28
C ILE A 100 7.99 -1.79 1.64
N ARG A 101 7.67 -1.04 2.69
CA ARG A 101 7.78 -1.47 4.09
C ARG A 101 6.41 -1.44 4.74
N CYS A 102 6.23 -2.29 5.75
CA CYS A 102 4.95 -2.46 6.43
C CYS A 102 5.13 -2.37 7.95
N MET A 103 4.39 -1.48 8.59
CA MET A 103 4.24 -1.44 10.05
C MET A 103 2.96 -2.20 10.41
N TRP A 104 3.11 -3.25 11.22
CA TRP A 104 2.00 -4.11 11.63
C TRP A 104 1.45 -3.72 13.01
N GLY A 105 0.14 -3.82 13.15
CA GLY A 105 -0.59 -3.60 14.40
C GLY A 105 -1.85 -4.46 14.49
N ARG A 106 -2.63 -4.21 15.55
CA ARG A 106 -3.96 -4.78 15.77
C ARG A 106 -4.94 -3.70 16.22
N ILE A 107 -6.20 -3.84 15.82
CA ILE A 107 -7.29 -3.06 16.43
C ILE A 107 -7.53 -3.60 17.84
N THR A 108 -7.77 -2.69 18.79
CA THR A 108 -7.91 -3.01 20.21
C THR A 108 -9.32 -2.79 20.76
N ARG A 109 -9.97 -1.67 20.40
CA ARG A 109 -11.34 -1.32 20.82
C ARG A 109 -11.86 -0.12 19.99
N PRO A 110 -13.17 0.16 19.95
CA PRO A 110 -13.72 1.34 19.30
C PRO A 110 -13.32 2.66 20.00
N HIS A 111 -13.54 3.76 19.30
CA HIS A 111 -13.28 5.12 19.75
C HIS A 111 -14.43 6.07 19.41
N GLY A 112 -15.15 6.53 20.43
CA GLY A 112 -16.32 7.38 20.22
C GLY A 112 -17.43 6.63 19.48
N ASN A 113 -18.26 7.37 18.75
CA ASN A 113 -19.45 6.83 18.09
C ASN A 113 -19.33 6.77 16.56
N SER A 114 -18.39 7.51 15.96
CA SER A 114 -18.31 7.80 14.51
C SER A 114 -17.50 6.80 13.68
N GLY A 115 -17.52 5.52 14.02
CA GLY A 115 -16.76 4.50 13.25
C GLY A 115 -15.22 4.51 13.40
N VAL A 116 -14.68 5.28 14.35
CA VAL A 116 -13.23 5.32 14.64
C VAL A 116 -12.84 4.13 15.54
N VAL A 117 -11.68 3.53 15.28
CA VAL A 117 -11.10 2.46 16.08
C VAL A 117 -9.73 2.82 16.65
N ARG A 118 -9.39 2.24 17.81
CA ARG A 118 -8.05 2.35 18.42
C ARG A 118 -7.16 1.21 17.97
N ALA A 119 -6.04 1.52 17.33
CA ALA A 119 -5.03 0.54 16.95
C ALA A 119 -3.74 0.70 17.78
N LYS A 120 -3.15 -0.44 18.13
CA LYS A 120 -1.77 -0.51 18.66
C LYS A 120 -0.89 -1.18 17.61
N PHE A 121 0.19 -0.51 17.24
CA PHE A 121 1.21 -1.04 16.33
C PHE A 121 2.40 -1.59 17.13
N ARG A 122 3.17 -2.52 16.54
CA ARG A 122 4.38 -3.06 17.20
C ARG A 122 5.44 -1.98 17.44
N HIS A 123 5.54 -1.04 16.50
CA HIS A 123 6.26 0.21 16.64
C HIS A 123 5.26 1.33 16.34
N ASN A 124 5.30 2.41 17.10
CA ASN A 124 4.38 3.53 16.90
C ASN A 124 4.48 4.06 15.47
N LEU A 125 3.34 4.48 14.90
CA LEU A 125 3.33 5.13 13.58
C LEU A 125 4.12 6.44 13.64
N PRO A 126 4.76 6.87 12.54
CA PRO A 126 5.34 8.20 12.46
C PRO A 126 4.22 9.26 12.34
N PRO A 127 4.39 10.48 12.88
CA PRO A 127 3.39 11.53 12.77
C PRO A 127 3.15 11.97 11.31
N SER A 128 4.14 11.81 10.43
CA SER A 128 4.01 12.03 8.98
C SER A 128 3.03 11.07 8.28
N ALA A 129 2.59 10.00 8.94
CA ALA A 129 1.55 9.13 8.40
C ALA A 129 0.13 9.68 8.57
N MET A 130 -0.09 10.78 9.31
CA MET A 130 -1.45 11.33 9.51
C MET A 130 -2.13 11.65 8.16
N GLY A 131 -3.42 11.33 8.06
CA GLY A 131 -4.22 11.44 6.83
C GLY A 131 -4.00 10.30 5.81
N SER A 132 -2.95 9.50 5.94
CA SER A 132 -2.63 8.40 5.03
C SER A 132 -3.56 7.19 5.17
N THR A 133 -3.58 6.36 4.13
CA THR A 133 -4.40 5.14 4.09
C THR A 133 -3.72 3.99 4.81
N VAL A 134 -4.51 3.26 5.60
CA VAL A 134 -4.12 2.08 6.35
C VAL A 134 -4.99 0.91 5.87
N ARG A 135 -4.42 -0.30 5.83
CA ARG A 135 -5.15 -1.51 5.43
C ARG A 135 -5.54 -2.28 6.69
N VAL A 136 -6.83 -2.51 6.88
CA VAL A 136 -7.39 -3.31 7.98
C VAL A 136 -7.79 -4.66 7.42
N MET A 137 -7.07 -5.69 7.83
CA MET A 137 -7.23 -7.05 7.30
C MET A 137 -8.47 -7.71 7.90
N MET A 138 -9.17 -8.54 7.12
CA MET A 138 -10.36 -9.23 7.62
C MET A 138 -10.04 -10.33 8.66
N TYR A 139 -8.76 -10.71 8.79
CA TYR A 139 -8.26 -11.71 9.72
C TYR A 139 -7.64 -11.11 11.02
N PRO A 140 -7.67 -11.83 12.15
CA PRO A 140 -8.37 -13.10 12.38
C PRO A 140 -9.89 -12.96 12.23
N SER A 141 -10.54 -13.97 11.63
CA SER A 141 -12.00 -14.03 11.52
C SER A 141 -12.62 -14.23 12.90
N ASN A 142 -13.72 -13.53 13.15
CA ASN A 142 -14.57 -13.65 14.33
C ASN A 142 -16.04 -13.45 13.87
N ILE A 143 -16.35 -14.16 12.77
CA ILE A 143 -17.68 -14.37 12.19
C ILE A 143 -18.11 -15.73 12.70
#